data_AF-A0A914P0L3-F1
#
_entry.id   AF-A0A914P0L3-F1
#
_cell.length_a   1.000
_cell.length_b   1.000
_cell.length_c   1.000
_cell.angle_alpha   90.00
_cell.angle_beta   90.00
_cell.angle_gamma   90.00
#
_symmetry.space_group_name_H-M   'P 1'
#
loop_
_entity.id
_entity.type
_entity.pdbx_description
1 polymer ?
#
loop_
_entity_poly.entity_id
_entity_poly.type
_entity_poly.pdbx_seq_one_letter_code
_entity_poly.pdbx_strand_id
1 'polypeptide(L)'
;MKFANGRGLYDHDIVFWLGDLNYRLDSPYGYDDVVKIIESGKTNTLIQFDQLQKQQELRQAFHGFKELLGLPFRPTYKFDVGTSRWDTSEKRRIPAWCDRILYWTKDKQIKISQSEYSSVERITFSDHKPVRASFTLGSKIVDQQKKIKVYEEVLREGDKKANEMLPQIELSATEFSFGNVYYRSAVVRTLTIKNTGKTGTRFSFAPNHQDDSLPENWLTITPKSSYIEAGADVEINFQVLVSDEEARKISIPGKSELPLMCILIIRLDQGRDYFVVCDAKYQKSCFGCSFIHLVNNRHRLPKDEEDLLVAPPNEKDALQVGDHRVPIQIFWLCWAMRSLSMEEITFDETFSESYFHQIRDCLDNGKPRELIAKKDKKWISMLYSSLLMLIDSFKEPMFPGNINLSEITSDHERLLTISAFPQPQLKAMDFLLDFFVDLTLKNDQFFKNLQVLANILFHSKIPKGTSERRSLLLFCINHRRHKRSLPVLIDDHPTPVAPME
;
A
#
# COMPACT_ATOMS: atom_id res chain seq x y z
N MET A 1 58.67 -2.49 12.65
CA MET A 1 58.21 -2.63 14.07
C MET A 1 56.71 -2.35 14.11
N LYS A 2 55.92 -3.26 14.69
CA LYS A 2 54.48 -3.07 14.94
C LYS A 2 54.24 -3.25 16.44
N PHE A 3 53.42 -2.39 17.01
CA PHE A 3 53.01 -2.47 18.41
C PHE A 3 51.77 -3.37 18.57
N ALA A 4 51.45 -3.75 19.82
CA ALA A 4 50.35 -4.67 20.13
C ALA A 4 48.97 -4.19 19.63
N ASN A 5 48.78 -2.88 19.43
CA ASN A 5 47.55 -2.28 18.89
C ASN A 5 47.52 -2.24 17.35
N GLY A 6 48.41 -2.94 16.66
CA GLY A 6 48.49 -3.02 15.19
C GLY A 6 49.14 -1.81 14.52
N ARG A 7 49.43 -0.73 15.26
CA ARG A 7 50.09 0.47 14.73
C ARG A 7 51.58 0.23 14.49
N GLY A 8 52.10 0.76 13.39
CA GLY A 8 53.52 0.83 13.10
C GLY A 8 54.20 2.03 13.77
N LEU A 9 55.52 2.05 13.72
CA LEU A 9 56.35 3.15 14.25
C LEU A 9 55.91 4.53 13.74
N TYR A 10 55.67 4.65 12.44
CA TYR A 10 55.34 5.92 11.77
C TYR A 10 53.84 6.28 11.81
N ASP A 11 53.02 5.49 12.52
CA ASP A 11 51.61 5.83 12.77
C ASP A 11 51.43 6.77 13.97
N HIS A 12 52.51 7.02 14.72
CA HIS A 12 52.52 7.94 15.85
C HIS A 12 52.89 9.37 15.44
N ASP A 13 52.36 10.36 16.14
CA ASP A 13 52.63 11.77 15.86
C ASP A 13 54.07 12.17 16.23
N ILE A 14 54.59 11.58 17.31
CA ILE A 14 55.95 11.78 17.83
C ILE A 14 56.49 10.41 18.27
N VAL A 15 57.76 10.15 17.94
CA VAL A 15 58.49 8.96 18.38
C VAL A 15 59.78 9.41 19.04
N PHE A 16 59.99 9.02 20.30
CA PHE A 16 61.30 9.11 20.96
C PHE A 16 61.98 7.75 20.89
N TRP A 17 63.23 7.73 20.45
CA TRP A 17 64.04 6.53 20.36
C TRP A 17 65.32 6.72 21.16
N LEU A 18 65.50 5.94 22.22
CA LEU A 18 66.60 6.11 23.15
C LEU A 18 67.14 4.80 23.69
N GLY A 19 68.40 4.81 24.09
CA GLY A 19 69.11 3.68 24.69
C GLY A 19 70.57 3.60 24.25
N ASP A 20 71.19 2.47 24.56
CA ASP A 20 72.49 2.10 24.00
C ASP A 20 72.31 1.67 22.54
N LEU A 21 72.58 2.58 21.62
CA LEU A 21 72.56 2.31 20.17
C LEU A 21 73.87 1.70 19.68
N ASN A 22 74.89 1.65 20.55
CA ASN A 22 76.15 0.96 20.37
C ASN A 22 76.99 1.38 19.15
N TYR A 23 76.71 2.55 18.57
CA TYR A 23 77.53 3.15 17.54
C TYR A 23 78.85 3.67 18.14
N ARG A 24 79.96 3.40 17.45
CA ARG A 24 81.33 3.70 17.90
C ARG A 24 81.94 4.84 17.08
N LEU A 25 83.17 5.24 17.43
CA LEU A 25 83.97 6.15 16.61
C LEU A 25 84.72 5.38 15.52
N ASP A 26 84.50 5.77 14.27
CA ASP A 26 85.22 5.29 13.08
C ASP A 26 86.34 6.28 12.73
N SER A 27 87.30 6.44 13.66
CA SER A 27 88.36 7.45 13.57
C SER A 27 89.73 6.81 13.30
N PRO A 28 90.67 7.52 12.66
CA PRO A 28 92.04 7.04 12.49
C PRO A 28 92.87 7.07 13.79
N TYR A 29 92.34 7.63 14.88
CA TYR A 29 93.05 7.79 16.15
C TYR A 29 92.96 6.53 17.03
N GLY A 30 94.07 6.17 17.68
CA GLY A 30 94.10 5.12 18.69
C GLY A 30 93.54 5.58 20.04
N TYR A 31 93.42 4.66 20.99
CA TYR A 31 92.87 4.94 22.33
C TYR A 31 93.52 6.16 23.02
N ASP A 32 94.85 6.20 23.07
CA ASP A 32 95.58 7.25 23.79
C ASP A 32 95.39 8.64 23.17
N ASP A 33 95.26 8.72 21.84
CA ASP A 33 95.01 9.97 21.12
C ASP A 33 93.58 10.45 21.34
N VAL A 34 92.60 9.54 21.28
CA VAL A 34 91.19 9.86 21.54
C VAL A 34 91.00 10.37 22.96
N VAL A 35 91.59 9.71 23.96
CA VAL A 35 91.53 10.15 25.37
C VAL A 35 92.15 11.55 25.53
N LYS A 36 93.34 11.80 24.96
CA LYS A 36 93.98 13.13 24.99
C LYS A 36 93.11 14.21 24.36
N ILE A 37 92.47 13.91 23.22
CA ILE A 37 91.58 14.87 22.54
C ILE A 37 90.37 15.21 23.43
N ILE A 38 89.73 14.19 24.04
CA ILE A 38 88.60 14.38 24.95
C ILE A 38 89.01 15.21 26.17
N GLU A 39 90.14 14.87 26.80
CA GLU A 39 90.64 15.56 27.99
C GLU A 39 91.06 17.01 27.70
N SER A 40 91.49 17.31 26.46
CA SER A 40 91.76 18.67 26.00
C SER A 40 90.50 19.50 25.70
N GLY A 41 89.29 18.93 25.91
CA GLY A 41 88.01 19.58 25.66
C GLY A 41 87.65 19.69 24.17
N LYS A 42 88.39 19.04 23.27
CA LYS A 42 88.22 19.13 21.81
C LYS A 42 87.32 18.01 21.27
N THR A 43 86.29 17.59 22.02
CA THR A 43 85.39 16.49 21.64
C THR A 43 84.70 16.69 20.29
N ASN A 44 84.44 17.95 19.90
CA ASN A 44 83.86 18.28 18.60
C ASN A 44 84.72 17.83 17.40
N THR A 45 86.03 17.61 17.56
CA THR A 45 86.86 17.06 16.46
C THR A 45 86.68 15.56 16.29
N LEU A 46 86.11 14.87 17.28
CA LEU A 46 85.83 13.44 17.24
C LEU A 46 84.41 13.14 16.74
N ILE A 47 83.46 14.05 16.93
CA ILE A 47 82.05 13.82 16.59
C ILE A 47 81.83 13.54 15.09
N GLN A 48 82.66 14.11 14.22
CA GLN A 48 82.62 13.84 12.78
C GLN A 48 82.90 12.38 12.40
N PHE A 49 83.49 11.60 13.32
CA PHE A 49 83.75 10.17 13.15
C PHE A 49 82.67 9.29 13.83
N ASP A 50 81.59 9.89 14.35
CA ASP A 50 80.47 9.16 14.96
C ASP A 50 79.74 8.30 13.92
N GLN A 51 79.72 6.98 14.13
CA GLN A 51 79.07 6.06 13.20
C GLN A 51 77.57 6.33 13.06
N LEU A 52 76.85 6.76 14.12
CA LEU A 52 75.42 7.04 14.03
C LEU A 52 75.14 8.20 13.07
N GLN A 53 75.85 9.33 13.20
CA GLN A 53 75.71 10.47 12.29
C GLN A 53 75.95 10.05 10.83
N LYS A 54 77.01 9.29 10.56
CA LYS A 54 77.31 8.75 9.23
C LYS A 54 76.20 7.84 8.71
N GLN A 55 75.64 6.96 9.55
CA GLN A 55 74.55 6.06 9.16
C GLN A 55 73.23 6.79 8.90
N GLN A 56 72.95 7.88 9.62
CA GLN A 56 71.81 8.76 9.37
C GLN A 56 71.97 9.54 8.05
N GLU A 57 73.16 10.09 7.79
CA GLU A 57 73.50 10.77 6.54
C GLU A 57 73.36 9.87 5.32
N LEU A 58 73.86 8.62 5.42
CA LEU A 58 73.72 7.58 4.40
C LEU A 58 72.30 7.02 4.30
N ARG A 59 71.38 7.44 5.19
CA ARG A 59 69.99 6.94 5.29
C ARG A 59 69.88 5.43 5.51
N GLN A 60 70.90 4.81 6.09
CA GLN A 60 70.94 3.37 6.37
C GLN A 60 70.27 3.02 7.69
N ALA A 61 70.24 3.96 8.65
CA ALA A 61 69.54 3.82 9.92
C ALA A 61 68.94 5.15 10.38
N PHE A 62 67.89 5.10 11.21
CA PHE A 62 67.28 6.27 11.84
C PHE A 62 66.96 7.43 10.87
N HIS A 63 66.51 7.10 9.64
CA HIS A 63 66.19 8.10 8.63
C HIS A 63 65.07 9.05 9.11
N GLY A 64 65.33 10.35 9.03
CA GLY A 64 64.38 11.39 9.44
C GLY A 64 64.30 11.61 10.95
N PHE A 65 64.93 10.76 11.77
CA PHE A 65 65.11 11.06 13.19
C PHE A 65 66.10 12.21 13.37
N LYS A 66 65.87 13.01 14.39
CA LYS A 66 66.66 14.17 14.77
C LYS A 66 67.31 13.94 16.12
N GLU A 67 68.48 14.52 16.28
CA GLU A 67 69.24 14.60 17.52
C GLU A 67 69.88 15.99 17.60
N LEU A 68 70.18 16.48 18.81
CA LEU A 68 70.89 17.75 18.97
C LEU A 68 72.30 17.65 18.38
N LEU A 69 72.64 18.57 17.48
CA LEU A 69 73.97 18.63 16.86
C LEU A 69 75.06 19.00 17.87
N GLY A 70 76.23 18.37 17.73
CA GLY A 70 77.42 18.72 18.49
C GLY A 70 77.48 18.21 19.94
N LEU A 71 76.71 17.16 20.29
CA LEU A 71 76.64 16.46 21.59
C LEU A 71 77.39 17.19 22.72
N PRO A 72 76.71 17.96 23.60
CA PRO A 72 77.35 18.89 24.53
C PRO A 72 78.00 18.20 25.75
N PHE A 73 78.38 16.93 25.63
CA PHE A 73 78.97 16.10 26.67
C PHE A 73 80.01 15.14 26.08
N ARG A 74 80.98 14.73 26.90
CA ARG A 74 82.01 13.76 26.51
C ARG A 74 81.42 12.35 26.30
N PRO A 75 82.11 11.45 25.59
CA PRO A 75 81.66 10.07 25.39
C PRO A 75 81.20 9.38 26.67
N THR A 76 80.12 8.59 26.58
CA THR A 76 79.46 7.96 27.73
C THR A 76 79.92 6.53 28.00
N TYR A 77 80.73 5.97 27.10
CA TYR A 77 81.28 4.63 27.17
C TYR A 77 82.77 4.69 26.76
N LYS A 78 83.70 3.88 27.26
CA LYS A 78 83.60 2.91 28.36
C LYS A 78 84.42 3.38 29.56
N PHE A 79 83.88 3.19 30.77
CA PHE A 79 84.52 3.51 32.03
C PHE A 79 84.87 2.27 32.86
N ASP A 80 85.77 2.44 33.83
CA ASP A 80 85.95 1.47 34.91
C ASP A 80 84.80 1.62 35.93
N VAL A 81 84.12 0.51 36.22
CA VAL A 81 82.98 0.47 37.16
C VAL A 81 83.37 1.03 38.52
N GLY A 82 82.51 1.86 39.09
CA GLY A 82 82.75 2.59 40.34
C GLY A 82 83.49 3.90 40.16
N THR A 83 83.94 4.25 38.95
CA THR A 83 84.79 5.44 38.70
C THR A 83 84.35 6.26 37.47
N SER A 84 85.04 7.38 37.22
CA SER A 84 84.98 8.15 35.96
C SER A 84 86.29 8.06 35.17
N ARG A 85 87.11 7.05 35.46
CA ARG A 85 88.31 6.72 34.70
C ARG A 85 87.93 5.88 33.47
N TRP A 86 88.56 6.17 32.34
CA TRP A 86 88.39 5.41 31.11
C TRP A 86 88.83 3.96 31.28
N ASP A 87 88.31 3.07 30.43
CA ASP A 87 88.53 1.63 30.46
C ASP A 87 90.02 1.22 30.56
N THR A 88 90.41 0.71 31.72
CA THR A 88 91.77 0.17 31.96
C THR A 88 91.88 -1.33 31.72
N SER A 89 90.80 -1.97 31.26
CA SER A 89 90.84 -3.39 30.88
C SER A 89 91.82 -3.64 29.74
N GLU A 90 92.25 -4.90 29.56
CA GLU A 90 93.15 -5.32 28.48
C GLU A 90 92.67 -4.87 27.08
N LYS A 91 91.36 -4.76 26.90
CA LYS A 91 90.74 -4.39 25.61
C LYS A 91 90.82 -2.89 25.32
N ARG A 92 91.08 -2.04 26.32
CA ARG A 92 91.19 -0.58 26.24
C ARG A 92 90.23 0.02 25.21
N ARG A 93 88.92 -0.15 25.44
CA ARG A 93 87.89 0.27 24.47
C ARG A 93 87.96 1.77 24.26
N ILE A 94 88.09 2.19 22.98
CA ILE A 94 88.06 3.59 22.59
C ILE A 94 86.75 4.22 23.08
N PRO A 95 86.80 5.39 23.76
CA PRO A 95 85.59 6.07 24.21
C PRO A 95 84.62 6.41 23.06
N ALA A 96 83.31 6.21 23.27
CA ALA A 96 82.25 6.43 22.27
C ALA A 96 80.93 6.95 22.89
N TRP A 97 80.10 7.60 22.07
CA TRP A 97 78.74 8.03 22.40
C TRP A 97 77.72 6.94 22.06
N CYS A 98 77.74 5.86 22.83
CA CYS A 98 76.85 4.71 22.63
C CYS A 98 75.40 5.02 23.05
N ASP A 99 75.23 5.80 24.11
CA ASP A 99 73.93 6.11 24.71
C ASP A 99 73.34 7.38 24.06
N ARG A 100 72.20 7.24 23.36
CA ARG A 100 71.65 8.31 22.50
C ARG A 100 70.15 8.48 22.70
N ILE A 101 69.67 9.70 22.43
CA ILE A 101 68.25 10.06 22.47
C ILE A 101 67.91 10.79 21.17
N LEU A 102 67.14 10.13 20.32
CA LEU A 102 66.64 10.67 19.05
C LEU A 102 65.14 10.88 19.12
N TYR A 103 64.63 11.74 18.24
CA TYR A 103 63.19 11.91 18.07
C TYR A 103 62.80 12.03 16.60
N TRP A 104 61.60 11.59 16.27
CA TRP A 104 60.96 11.73 14.96
C TRP A 104 59.56 12.30 15.15
N THR A 105 59.06 13.02 14.15
CA THR A 105 57.67 13.52 14.15
C THR A 105 57.04 13.37 12.77
N LYS A 106 55.77 12.98 12.76
CA LYS A 106 54.97 12.81 11.55
C LYS A 106 54.59 14.14 10.93
N ASP A 107 54.25 15.11 11.78
CA ASP A 107 53.81 16.45 11.39
C ASP A 107 54.85 17.48 11.80
N LYS A 108 55.49 18.11 10.81
CA LYS A 108 56.50 19.15 11.04
C LYS A 108 55.94 20.39 11.74
N GLN A 109 54.62 20.54 11.82
CA GLN A 109 53.96 21.63 12.56
C GLN A 109 53.89 21.37 14.07
N ILE A 110 54.11 20.12 14.52
CA ILE A 110 54.23 19.83 15.94
C ILE A 110 55.50 20.50 16.45
N LYS A 111 55.32 21.52 17.29
CA LYS A 111 56.43 22.22 17.93
C LYS A 111 57.08 21.27 18.92
N ILE A 112 58.29 20.82 18.61
CA ILE A 112 59.16 20.06 19.51
C ILE A 112 60.43 20.86 19.66
N SER A 113 60.78 21.22 20.89
CA SER A 113 62.04 21.87 21.22
C SER A 113 62.75 21.10 22.31
N GLN A 114 64.01 20.73 22.05
CA GLN A 114 64.87 20.13 23.05
C GLN A 114 65.60 21.23 23.81
N SER A 115 65.38 21.33 25.12
CA SER A 115 66.00 22.35 25.98
C SER A 115 67.26 21.86 26.67
N GLU A 116 67.39 20.55 26.89
CA GLU A 116 68.54 19.95 27.54
C GLU A 116 68.96 18.67 26.82
N TYR A 117 70.27 18.46 26.72
CA TYR A 117 70.87 17.18 26.39
C TYR A 117 72.20 17.05 27.13
N SER A 118 72.36 16.07 28.00
CA SER A 118 73.56 15.97 28.84
C SER A 118 73.80 14.54 29.32
N SER A 119 75.07 14.19 29.58
CA SER A 119 75.42 13.01 30.38
C SER A 119 75.53 13.35 31.88
N VAL A 120 75.39 12.33 32.73
CA VAL A 120 75.45 12.47 34.19
C VAL A 120 76.71 11.77 34.73
N GLU A 121 77.82 12.50 34.72
CA GLU A 121 79.16 11.97 35.03
C GLU A 121 79.30 11.42 36.46
N ARG A 122 78.61 12.05 37.42
CA ARG A 122 78.65 11.68 38.85
C ARG A 122 78.08 10.28 39.15
N ILE A 123 77.38 9.66 38.20
CA ILE A 123 76.85 8.31 38.35
C ILE A 123 77.90 7.32 37.82
N THR A 124 78.39 6.43 38.69
CA THR A 124 79.56 5.59 38.42
C THR A 124 79.32 4.09 38.61
N PHE A 125 78.11 3.64 38.94
CA PHE A 125 77.83 2.22 39.20
C PHE A 125 77.87 1.32 37.93
N SER A 126 77.97 1.91 36.74
CA SER A 126 78.09 1.23 35.45
C SER A 126 79.33 1.73 34.71
N ASP A 127 79.78 0.95 33.73
CA ASP A 127 80.79 1.35 32.75
C ASP A 127 80.24 2.31 31.67
N HIS A 128 78.93 2.62 31.72
CA HIS A 128 78.27 3.69 30.98
C HIS A 128 77.90 4.87 31.88
N LYS A 129 77.77 6.06 31.27
CA LYS A 129 77.23 7.27 31.91
C LYS A 129 75.80 7.53 31.44
N PRO A 130 74.82 7.70 32.35
CA PRO A 130 73.44 7.98 31.96
C PRO A 130 73.33 9.25 31.12
N VAL A 131 72.50 9.20 30.08
CA VAL A 131 72.18 10.33 29.21
C VAL A 131 70.74 10.75 29.44
N ARG A 132 70.51 12.06 29.53
CA ARG A 132 69.17 12.65 29.70
C ARG A 132 68.93 13.75 28.69
N ALA A 133 67.67 13.92 28.30
CA ALA A 133 67.22 15.02 27.47
C ALA A 133 65.86 15.54 27.95
N SER A 134 65.66 16.85 27.82
CA SER A 134 64.41 17.52 28.17
C SER A 134 63.77 18.08 26.91
N PHE A 135 62.50 17.74 26.67
CA PHE A 135 61.74 18.18 25.50
C PHE A 135 60.49 18.94 25.92
N THR A 136 60.19 20.03 25.21
CA THR A 136 58.89 20.70 25.23
C THR A 136 58.16 20.37 23.95
N LEU A 137 56.93 19.90 24.07
CA LEU A 137 56.10 19.45 22.95
C LEU A 137 54.76 20.17 22.93
N GLY A 138 54.31 20.56 21.74
CA GLY A 138 52.96 21.04 21.50
C GLY A 138 51.97 19.88 21.49
N SER A 139 51.02 19.89 22.41
CA SER A 139 49.92 18.91 22.44
C SER A 139 48.61 19.55 21.96
N LYS A 140 47.83 18.81 21.19
CA LYS A 140 46.49 19.22 20.78
C LYS A 140 45.53 18.94 21.94
N ILE A 141 45.04 19.99 22.58
CA ILE A 141 44.02 19.90 23.63
C ILE A 141 42.66 20.18 23.00
N VAL A 142 41.69 19.31 23.26
CA VAL A 142 40.33 19.50 22.78
C VAL A 142 39.65 20.59 23.61
N ASP A 143 39.24 21.66 22.93
CA ASP A 143 38.37 22.68 23.49
C ASP A 143 36.95 22.11 23.66
N GLN A 144 36.54 21.89 24.90
CA GLN A 144 35.26 21.25 25.21
C GLN A 144 34.06 22.08 24.75
N GLN A 145 34.14 23.41 24.82
CA GLN A 145 33.04 24.27 24.37
C GLN A 145 32.90 24.23 22.85
N LYS A 146 34.01 24.26 22.12
CA LYS A 146 33.97 24.08 20.66
C LYS A 146 33.50 22.70 20.26
N LYS A 147 33.92 21.64 20.97
CA LYS A 147 33.47 20.27 20.72
C LYS A 147 31.94 20.16 20.81
N ILE A 148 31.33 20.74 21.85
CA ILE A 148 29.87 20.73 22.03
C ILE A 148 29.19 21.43 20.85
N LYS A 149 29.65 22.64 20.47
CA LYS A 149 29.10 23.39 19.33
C LYS A 149 29.17 22.61 18.02
N VAL A 150 30.33 22.01 17.72
CA VAL A 150 30.52 21.19 16.51
C VAL A 150 29.60 19.97 16.54
N TYR A 151 29.44 19.34 17.70
CA TYR A 151 28.55 18.19 17.84
C TYR A 151 27.08 18.57 17.61
N GLU A 152 26.61 19.68 18.18
CA GLU A 152 25.25 20.20 17.96
C GLU A 152 25.01 20.56 16.48
N GLU A 153 26.01 21.14 15.80
CA GLU A 153 25.93 21.45 14.38
C GLU A 153 25.79 20.19 13.52
N VAL A 154 26.59 19.15 13.80
CA VAL A 154 26.52 17.86 13.10
C VAL A 154 25.16 17.19 13.32
N LEU A 155 24.62 17.21 14.55
CA LEU A 155 23.29 16.68 14.82
C LEU A 155 22.22 17.44 14.02
N ARG A 156 22.29 18.77 14.04
CA ARG A 156 21.34 19.62 13.30
C ARG A 156 21.37 19.37 11.80
N GLU A 157 22.56 19.20 11.23
CA GLU A 157 22.72 18.87 9.82
C GLU A 157 22.18 17.47 9.50
N GLY A 158 22.37 16.51 10.42
CA GLY A 158 21.81 15.17 10.34
C GLY A 158 20.28 15.19 10.31
N ASP A 159 19.65 15.87 11.27
CA ASP A 159 18.19 16.00 11.36
C ASP A 159 17.60 16.71 10.14
N LYS A 160 18.28 17.76 9.66
CA LYS A 160 17.88 18.47 8.44
C LYS A 160 17.89 17.54 7.23
N LYS A 161 18.96 16.77 7.03
CA LYS A 161 19.06 15.80 5.94
C LYS A 161 18.01 14.69 6.06
N ALA A 162 17.77 14.17 7.27
CA ALA A 162 16.74 13.15 7.49
C ALA A 162 15.34 13.67 7.12
N ASN A 163 14.99 14.88 7.56
CA ASN A 163 13.71 15.52 7.24
C ASN A 163 13.55 15.81 5.75
N GLU A 164 14.61 16.25 5.07
CA GLU A 164 14.59 16.48 3.61
C GLU A 164 14.42 15.19 2.78
N MET A 165 14.71 14.03 3.38
CA MET A 165 14.58 12.72 2.74
C MET A 165 13.25 12.03 3.05
N LEU A 166 12.39 12.63 3.89
CA LEU A 166 11.07 12.08 4.17
C LEU A 166 10.22 12.06 2.89
N PRO A 167 9.50 10.97 2.62
CA PRO A 167 8.60 10.88 1.48
C PRO A 167 7.54 11.98 1.50
N GLN A 168 7.37 12.66 0.37
CA GLN A 168 6.39 13.71 0.21
C GLN A 168 5.63 13.51 -1.09
N ILE A 169 4.30 13.57 -1.01
CA ILE A 169 3.42 13.54 -2.18
C ILE A 169 2.52 14.76 -2.19
N GLU A 170 2.07 15.10 -3.38
CA GLU A 170 1.02 16.07 -3.65
C GLU A 170 -0.17 15.34 -4.29
N LEU A 171 -1.37 15.66 -3.80
CA LEU A 171 -2.62 15.11 -4.32
C LEU A 171 -3.28 16.17 -5.19
N SER A 172 -3.73 15.80 -6.38
CA SER A 172 -4.51 16.70 -7.26
C SER A 172 -5.81 17.21 -6.62
N ALA A 173 -6.43 16.41 -5.73
CA ALA A 173 -7.56 16.82 -4.90
C ALA A 173 -7.63 15.96 -3.63
N THR A 174 -8.28 16.49 -2.59
CA THR A 174 -8.57 15.77 -1.34
C THR A 174 -10.04 15.43 -1.15
N GLU A 175 -10.89 15.90 -2.06
CA GLU A 175 -12.35 15.71 -2.03
C GLU A 175 -12.85 15.31 -3.41
N PHE A 176 -13.64 14.24 -3.46
CA PHE A 176 -14.20 13.69 -4.70
C PHE A 176 -15.70 13.50 -4.56
N SER A 177 -16.45 14.39 -5.20
CA SER A 177 -17.90 14.24 -5.34
C SER A 177 -18.26 13.54 -6.64
N PHE A 178 -19.03 12.47 -6.51
CA PHE A 178 -19.60 11.71 -7.62
C PHE A 178 -21.00 12.20 -8.01
N GLY A 179 -21.57 13.13 -7.25
CA GLY A 179 -22.92 13.64 -7.47
C GLY A 179 -23.97 12.54 -7.37
N ASN A 180 -24.96 12.58 -8.25
CA ASN A 180 -26.00 11.55 -8.30
C ASN A 180 -25.46 10.27 -8.94
N VAL A 181 -25.54 9.15 -8.22
CA VAL A 181 -25.15 7.82 -8.68
C VAL A 181 -26.35 6.89 -8.72
N TYR A 182 -26.36 5.97 -9.69
CA TYR A 182 -27.51 5.14 -10.01
C TYR A 182 -27.15 3.65 -9.99
N TYR A 183 -28.15 2.80 -9.80
CA TYR A 183 -27.99 1.36 -9.76
C TYR A 183 -27.30 0.83 -11.02
N ARG A 184 -26.19 0.10 -10.86
CA ARG A 184 -25.36 -0.44 -11.98
C ARG A 184 -24.89 0.58 -13.02
N SER A 185 -24.82 1.87 -12.68
CA SER A 185 -24.10 2.86 -13.49
C SER A 185 -22.77 3.20 -12.84
N ALA A 186 -21.68 2.88 -13.54
CA ALA A 186 -20.34 3.23 -13.08
C ALA A 186 -20.07 4.73 -13.27
N VAL A 187 -19.61 5.41 -12.22
CA VAL A 187 -19.08 6.78 -12.30
C VAL A 187 -17.63 6.75 -11.86
N VAL A 188 -16.73 7.29 -12.69
CA VAL A 188 -15.29 7.30 -12.42
C VAL A 188 -14.79 8.72 -12.17
N ARG A 189 -13.90 8.86 -11.20
CA ARG A 189 -13.08 10.04 -10.94
C ARG A 189 -11.64 9.60 -10.79
N THR A 190 -10.71 10.49 -11.10
CA THR A 190 -9.28 10.19 -11.11
C THR A 190 -8.55 11.10 -10.14
N LEU A 191 -7.76 10.50 -9.25
CA LEU A 191 -6.81 11.18 -8.38
C LEU A 191 -5.41 11.00 -8.96
N THR A 192 -4.74 12.09 -9.31
CA THR A 192 -3.31 12.08 -9.56
C THR A 192 -2.55 12.25 -8.24
N ILE A 193 -1.62 11.34 -7.97
CA ILE A 193 -0.64 11.41 -6.87
C ILE A 193 0.73 11.68 -7.47
N LYS A 194 1.35 12.80 -7.09
CA LYS A 194 2.69 13.17 -7.53
C LYS A 194 3.69 13.06 -6.39
N ASN A 195 4.83 12.40 -6.61
CA ASN A 195 5.91 12.37 -5.63
C ASN A 195 6.77 13.64 -5.76
N THR A 196 6.66 14.54 -4.78
CA THR A 196 7.44 15.78 -4.70
C THR A 196 8.66 15.65 -3.79
N GLY A 197 8.88 14.48 -3.20
CA GLY A 197 10.03 14.18 -2.36
C GLY A 197 11.32 13.96 -3.18
N LYS A 198 12.44 13.84 -2.47
CA LYS A 198 13.77 13.61 -3.08
C LYS A 198 14.04 12.13 -3.40
N THR A 199 13.23 11.22 -2.86
CA THR A 199 13.39 9.77 -2.96
C THR A 199 12.11 9.15 -3.50
N GLY A 200 12.23 8.01 -4.19
CA GLY A 200 11.06 7.24 -4.60
C GLY A 200 10.33 6.68 -3.38
N THR A 201 9.00 6.63 -3.45
CA THR A 201 8.15 6.19 -2.35
C THR A 201 7.05 5.26 -2.83
N ARG A 202 6.53 4.44 -1.93
CA ARG A 202 5.37 3.59 -2.18
C ARG A 202 4.21 4.09 -1.33
N PHE A 203 3.04 4.15 -1.95
CA PHE A 203 1.80 4.39 -1.23
C PHE A 203 0.92 3.12 -1.24
N SER A 204 0.05 3.01 -0.24
CA SER A 204 -1.06 2.06 -0.25
C SER A 204 -2.29 2.64 0.44
N PHE A 205 -3.48 2.27 -0.01
CA PHE A 205 -4.71 2.57 0.70
C PHE A 205 -4.86 1.65 1.92
N ALA A 206 -4.93 2.23 3.12
CA ALA A 206 -5.09 1.49 4.37
C ALA A 206 -6.58 1.16 4.64
N PRO A 207 -6.89 -0.03 5.18
CA PRO A 207 -8.22 -0.33 5.68
C PRO A 207 -8.57 0.57 6.87
N ASN A 208 -9.87 0.83 7.09
CA ASN A 208 -10.30 1.57 8.26
C ASN A 208 -10.07 0.72 9.53
N HIS A 209 -9.72 1.36 10.65
CA HIS A 209 -9.32 0.75 11.93
C HIS A 209 -10.31 -0.26 12.57
N GLN A 210 -11.46 -0.55 11.94
CA GLN A 210 -12.49 -1.44 12.46
C GLN A 210 -12.67 -2.75 11.67
N ASP A 211 -12.18 -2.84 10.42
CA ASP A 211 -12.25 -4.07 9.61
C ASP A 211 -11.09 -4.08 8.60
N ASP A 212 -10.45 -5.23 8.36
CA ASP A 212 -9.37 -5.42 7.37
C ASP A 212 -9.84 -5.25 5.89
N SER A 213 -11.05 -4.72 5.67
CA SER A 213 -11.61 -4.44 4.35
C SER A 213 -11.51 -2.95 4.01
N LEU A 214 -11.45 -2.64 2.70
CA LEU A 214 -11.60 -1.25 2.24
C LEU A 214 -13.00 -0.74 2.62
N PRO A 215 -13.13 0.54 2.95
CA PRO A 215 -14.26 1.05 3.74
C PRO A 215 -15.63 0.86 3.11
N GLU A 216 -15.74 0.69 1.79
CA GLU A 216 -17.03 0.69 1.11
C GLU A 216 -17.06 -0.21 -0.12
N ASN A 217 -18.02 -1.13 -0.17
CA ASN A 217 -18.24 -2.03 -1.31
C ASN A 217 -18.75 -1.30 -2.57
N TRP A 218 -19.28 -0.08 -2.43
CA TRP A 218 -19.74 0.74 -3.56
C TRP A 218 -18.60 1.50 -4.25
N LEU A 219 -17.40 1.56 -3.66
CA LEU A 219 -16.25 2.29 -4.19
C LEU A 219 -15.08 1.35 -4.50
N THR A 220 -14.67 1.31 -5.77
CA THR A 220 -13.51 0.56 -6.23
C THR A 220 -12.34 1.50 -6.50
N ILE A 221 -11.14 1.14 -6.00
CA ILE A 221 -9.91 1.92 -6.13
C ILE A 221 -8.90 1.12 -6.95
N THR A 222 -8.37 1.72 -8.02
CA THR A 222 -7.37 1.07 -8.89
C THR A 222 -6.30 2.06 -9.37
N PRO A 223 -5.00 1.82 -9.11
CA PRO A 223 -4.44 0.77 -8.26
C PRO A 223 -4.58 1.07 -6.76
N LYS A 224 -4.61 0.02 -5.91
CA LYS A 224 -4.66 0.14 -4.44
C LYS A 224 -3.32 0.49 -3.80
N SER A 225 -2.23 0.34 -4.53
CA SER A 225 -0.87 0.68 -4.13
C SER A 225 0.02 0.78 -5.35
N SER A 226 1.01 1.66 -5.33
CA SER A 226 2.08 1.70 -6.34
C SER A 226 3.35 2.30 -5.76
N TYR A 227 4.47 2.01 -6.40
CA TYR A 227 5.72 2.76 -6.24
C TYR A 227 5.72 3.96 -7.19
N ILE A 228 6.25 5.09 -6.74
CA ILE A 228 6.36 6.34 -7.49
C ILE A 228 7.78 6.87 -7.33
N GLU A 229 8.51 7.00 -8.44
CA GLU A 229 9.84 7.64 -8.44
C GLU A 229 9.77 9.12 -8.08
N ALA A 230 10.88 9.70 -7.62
CA ALA A 230 10.95 11.11 -7.30
C ALA A 230 10.62 11.97 -8.54
N GLY A 231 9.67 12.89 -8.42
CA GLY A 231 9.20 13.76 -9.51
C GLY A 231 8.16 13.14 -10.44
N ALA A 232 7.89 11.83 -10.35
CA ALA A 232 6.88 11.15 -11.14
C ALA A 232 5.48 11.25 -10.51
N ASP A 233 4.47 10.96 -11.31
CA ASP A 233 3.07 10.90 -10.90
C ASP A 233 2.40 9.59 -11.33
N VAL A 234 1.28 9.28 -10.68
CA VAL A 234 0.45 8.12 -10.96
C VAL A 234 -1.02 8.49 -10.82
N GLU A 235 -1.83 7.95 -11.72
CA GLU A 235 -3.29 8.13 -11.70
C GLU A 235 -3.98 6.97 -10.99
N ILE A 236 -4.88 7.31 -10.07
CA ILE A 236 -5.71 6.39 -9.31
C ILE A 236 -7.15 6.61 -9.72
N ASN A 237 -7.81 5.56 -10.19
CA ASN A 237 -9.22 5.58 -10.54
C ASN A 237 -10.07 5.19 -9.33
N PHE A 238 -10.96 6.10 -8.97
CA PHE A 238 -12.06 5.89 -8.04
C PHE A 238 -13.34 5.64 -8.84
N GLN A 239 -13.87 4.44 -8.75
CA GLN A 239 -15.08 4.02 -9.45
C GLN A 239 -16.19 3.74 -8.46
N VAL A 240 -17.28 4.49 -8.55
CA VAL A 240 -18.52 4.17 -7.85
C VAL A 240 -19.38 3.27 -8.72
N LEU A 241 -19.74 2.10 -8.20
CA LEU A 241 -20.66 1.17 -8.85
C LEU A 241 -21.54 0.50 -7.79
N VAL A 242 -22.83 0.84 -7.79
CA VAL A 242 -23.79 0.24 -6.86
C VAL A 242 -24.25 -1.11 -7.42
N SER A 243 -23.76 -2.19 -6.80
CA SER A 243 -24.11 -3.58 -7.13
C SER A 243 -25.46 -3.99 -6.54
N ASP A 244 -25.92 -5.21 -6.84
CA ASP A 244 -27.16 -5.76 -6.28
C ASP A 244 -27.09 -5.88 -4.76
N GLU A 245 -25.94 -6.30 -4.24
CA GLU A 245 -25.72 -6.48 -2.80
C GLU A 245 -25.74 -5.13 -2.06
N GLU A 246 -25.10 -4.12 -2.65
CA GLU A 246 -25.11 -2.77 -2.09
C GLU A 246 -26.47 -2.10 -2.22
N ALA A 247 -27.14 -2.23 -3.37
CA ALA A 247 -28.50 -1.73 -3.54
C ALA A 247 -29.47 -2.35 -2.52
N ARG A 248 -29.33 -3.64 -2.19
CA ARG A 248 -30.14 -4.30 -1.14
C ARG A 248 -29.83 -3.77 0.27
N LYS A 249 -28.58 -3.43 0.59
CA LYS A 249 -28.24 -2.85 1.90
C LYS A 249 -28.74 -1.41 2.02
N ILE A 250 -28.49 -0.62 0.98
CA ILE A 250 -28.72 0.83 0.96
C ILE A 250 -30.22 1.13 0.82
N SER A 251 -31.02 0.31 0.11
CA SER A 251 -32.46 0.58 -0.08
C SER A 251 -33.27 0.49 1.22
N ILE A 252 -33.41 1.64 1.90
CA ILE A 252 -34.21 1.85 3.11
C ILE A 252 -35.60 2.39 2.73
N PRO A 253 -36.70 1.78 3.23
CA PRO A 253 -38.05 2.31 3.03
C PRO A 253 -38.19 3.77 3.50
N GLY A 254 -38.73 4.65 2.64
CA GLY A 254 -39.11 6.03 3.01
C GLY A 254 -38.06 7.13 2.80
N LYS A 255 -36.81 6.81 2.39
CA LYS A 255 -35.82 7.81 1.96
C LYS A 255 -35.63 7.78 0.45
N SER A 256 -35.71 8.94 -0.21
CA SER A 256 -35.53 9.09 -1.67
C SER A 256 -34.05 9.17 -2.06
N GLU A 257 -33.23 9.77 -1.20
CA GLU A 257 -31.79 9.96 -1.40
C GLU A 257 -31.02 9.42 -0.20
N LEU A 258 -29.89 8.79 -0.48
CA LEU A 258 -29.01 8.25 0.54
C LEU A 258 -27.59 8.76 0.31
N PRO A 259 -27.01 9.51 1.26
CA PRO A 259 -25.64 9.96 1.16
C PRO A 259 -24.71 8.77 1.35
N LEU A 260 -23.83 8.54 0.39
CA LEU A 260 -22.70 7.65 0.48
C LEU A 260 -21.48 8.51 0.78
N MET A 261 -20.76 8.23 1.86
CA MET A 261 -19.58 8.99 2.25
C MET A 261 -18.53 8.06 2.86
N CYS A 262 -17.28 8.23 2.43
CA CYS A 262 -16.16 7.55 3.06
C CYS A 262 -14.90 8.39 3.05
N ILE A 263 -13.99 8.08 3.98
CA ILE A 263 -12.66 8.66 4.06
C ILE A 263 -11.66 7.57 3.69
N LEU A 264 -10.86 7.82 2.66
CA LEU A 264 -9.77 6.98 2.23
C LEU A 264 -8.46 7.44 2.87
N ILE A 265 -7.68 6.50 3.38
CA ILE A 265 -6.38 6.78 3.99
C ILE A 265 -5.28 6.31 3.04
N ILE A 266 -4.50 7.23 2.50
CA ILE A 266 -3.31 6.95 1.69
C ILE A 266 -2.11 6.96 2.62
N ARG A 267 -1.49 5.80 2.83
CA ARG A 267 -0.30 5.64 3.65
C ARG A 267 0.95 5.61 2.78
N LEU A 268 1.95 6.42 3.15
CA LEU A 268 3.29 6.35 2.58
C LEU A 268 4.19 5.44 3.42
N ASP A 269 5.01 4.61 2.78
CA ASP A 269 6.06 3.86 3.47
C ASP A 269 7.02 4.83 4.17
N GLN A 270 7.13 4.74 5.50
CA GLN A 270 7.95 5.63 6.34
C GLN A 270 7.60 7.13 6.17
N GLY A 271 6.35 7.44 5.79
CA GLY A 271 5.87 8.80 5.63
C GLY A 271 4.60 9.08 6.44
N ARG A 272 3.99 10.23 6.15
CA ARG A 272 2.70 10.62 6.76
C ARG A 272 1.51 10.01 6.01
N ASP A 273 0.38 9.92 6.70
CA ASP A 273 -0.90 9.53 6.10
C ASP A 273 -1.58 10.76 5.46
N TYR A 274 -2.30 10.53 4.35
CA TYR A 274 -3.13 11.52 3.66
C TYR A 274 -4.57 11.04 3.62
N PHE A 275 -5.51 11.97 3.71
CA PHE A 275 -6.93 11.66 3.79
C PHE A 275 -7.65 12.21 2.55
N VAL A 276 -8.46 11.38 1.93
CA VAL A 276 -9.28 11.75 0.76
C VAL A 276 -10.74 11.43 1.07
N VAL A 277 -11.60 12.44 0.99
CA VAL A 277 -13.04 12.29 1.22
C VAL A 277 -13.73 12.00 -0.11
N CYS A 278 -14.55 10.97 -0.14
CA CYS A 278 -15.38 10.64 -1.30
C CYS A 278 -16.85 10.70 -0.89
N ASP A 279 -17.68 11.42 -1.68
CA ASP A 279 -19.11 11.53 -1.47
C ASP A 279 -19.91 11.21 -2.75
N ALA A 280 -21.08 10.60 -2.57
CA ALA A 280 -22.04 10.37 -3.63
C ALA A 280 -23.46 10.43 -3.07
N LYS A 281 -24.44 10.71 -3.94
CA LYS A 281 -25.87 10.65 -3.61
C LYS A 281 -26.50 9.52 -4.40
N TYR A 282 -26.81 8.41 -3.74
CA TYR A 282 -27.49 7.31 -4.40
C TYR A 282 -28.95 7.67 -4.68
N GLN A 283 -29.31 7.64 -5.95
CA GLN A 283 -30.68 7.80 -6.42
C GLN A 283 -31.38 6.44 -6.35
N LYS A 284 -32.46 6.40 -5.58
CA LYS A 284 -33.20 5.17 -5.34
C LYS A 284 -33.67 4.54 -6.65
N SER A 285 -33.48 3.23 -6.76
CA SER A 285 -33.95 2.42 -7.88
C SER A 285 -34.97 1.38 -7.44
N CYS A 286 -35.86 0.94 -8.34
CA CYS A 286 -36.72 -0.22 -8.14
C CYS A 286 -35.93 -1.53 -8.08
N PHE A 287 -34.70 -1.54 -8.61
CA PHE A 287 -33.76 -2.64 -8.50
C PHE A 287 -33.10 -2.65 -7.12
N GLY A 288 -32.81 -3.84 -6.57
CA GLY A 288 -32.24 -3.96 -5.22
C GLY A 288 -33.24 -3.74 -4.08
N CYS A 289 -34.51 -3.48 -4.39
CA CYS A 289 -35.56 -3.22 -3.41
C CYS A 289 -36.28 -4.51 -2.96
N SER A 290 -37.05 -4.40 -1.88
CA SER A 290 -38.04 -5.43 -1.55
C SER A 290 -39.18 -5.38 -2.56
N PHE A 291 -39.55 -6.51 -3.15
CA PHE A 291 -40.67 -6.52 -4.09
C PHE A 291 -42.00 -6.21 -3.37
N ILE A 292 -42.13 -6.65 -2.11
CA ILE A 292 -43.28 -6.34 -1.24
C ILE A 292 -43.37 -4.83 -1.01
N HIS A 293 -42.23 -4.16 -0.79
CA HIS A 293 -42.17 -2.71 -0.66
C HIS A 293 -42.65 -2.00 -1.93
N LEU A 294 -42.29 -2.49 -3.12
CA LEU A 294 -42.75 -1.93 -4.40
C LEU A 294 -44.26 -2.12 -4.64
N VAL A 295 -44.82 -3.25 -4.21
CA VAL A 295 -46.28 -3.48 -4.26
C VAL A 295 -47.01 -2.47 -3.39
N ASN A 296 -46.49 -2.21 -2.18
CA ASN A 296 -47.14 -1.35 -1.19
C ASN A 296 -46.94 0.15 -1.45
N ASN A 297 -45.80 0.56 -2.03
CA ASN A 297 -45.48 1.96 -2.33
C ASN A 297 -45.66 2.27 -3.81
N ARG A 298 -46.90 2.16 -4.29
CA ARG A 298 -47.28 2.72 -5.59
C ARG A 298 -47.23 4.24 -5.49
N HIS A 299 -46.20 4.87 -6.04
CA HIS A 299 -46.32 6.28 -6.41
C HIS A 299 -47.52 6.37 -7.36
N ARG A 300 -48.58 7.09 -6.94
CA ARG A 300 -49.60 7.54 -7.89
C ARG A 300 -48.85 8.29 -8.98
N LEU A 301 -48.99 7.83 -10.23
CA LEU A 301 -48.51 8.58 -11.39
C LEU A 301 -48.95 10.05 -11.24
N PRO A 302 -48.09 11.02 -11.57
CA PRO A 302 -48.46 12.44 -11.52
C PRO A 302 -49.82 12.62 -12.18
N LYS A 303 -50.77 13.24 -11.47
CA LYS A 303 -52.12 13.51 -11.99
C LYS A 303 -52.13 14.49 -13.17
N ASP A 304 -51.00 15.14 -13.46
CA ASP A 304 -50.93 16.33 -14.31
C ASP A 304 -50.32 16.07 -15.69
N GLU A 305 -50.06 14.83 -16.06
CA GLU A 305 -49.99 14.45 -17.48
C GLU A 305 -51.15 13.52 -17.76
N GLU A 306 -52.14 14.00 -18.52
CA GLU A 306 -53.10 13.14 -19.20
C GLU A 306 -52.32 12.18 -20.10
N ASP A 307 -51.88 11.08 -19.52
CA ASP A 307 -51.31 9.98 -20.25
C ASP A 307 -52.47 9.27 -20.95
N LEU A 308 -52.91 9.84 -22.09
CA LEU A 308 -53.96 9.33 -23.00
C LEU A 308 -53.69 7.90 -23.53
N LEU A 309 -52.67 7.20 -23.03
CA LEU A 309 -52.34 5.80 -23.31
C LEU A 309 -52.47 4.89 -22.07
N VAL A 310 -52.94 5.39 -20.92
CA VAL A 310 -53.28 4.58 -19.73
C VAL A 310 -54.62 3.83 -19.90
N ALA A 311 -55.29 3.94 -21.04
CA ALA A 311 -56.33 2.98 -21.38
C ALA A 311 -55.64 1.71 -21.90
N PRO A 312 -55.51 0.64 -21.09
CA PRO A 312 -55.38 -0.66 -21.72
C PRO A 312 -56.59 -0.87 -22.64
N PRO A 313 -56.45 -1.65 -23.73
CA PRO A 313 -57.42 -1.66 -24.82
C PRO A 313 -58.86 -2.05 -24.43
N ASN A 314 -59.10 -2.50 -23.18
CA ASN A 314 -60.37 -3.01 -22.69
C ASN A 314 -60.46 -2.98 -21.13
N GLU A 315 -61.69 -2.92 -20.58
CA GLU A 315 -61.98 -2.88 -19.13
C GLU A 315 -61.33 -3.99 -18.30
N LYS A 316 -61.13 -5.19 -18.88
CA LYS A 316 -60.48 -6.32 -18.20
C LYS A 316 -59.01 -6.05 -17.86
N ASP A 317 -58.30 -5.36 -18.74
CA ASP A 317 -56.89 -5.04 -18.54
C ASP A 317 -56.75 -3.80 -17.65
N ALA A 318 -57.74 -2.90 -17.64
CA ALA A 318 -57.84 -1.79 -16.68
C ALA A 318 -58.04 -2.32 -15.24
N LEU A 319 -58.83 -3.38 -15.08
CA LEU A 319 -58.94 -4.11 -13.82
C LEU A 319 -57.60 -4.74 -13.39
N GLN A 320 -56.77 -5.24 -14.31
CA GLN A 320 -55.43 -5.79 -14.00
C GLN A 320 -54.41 -4.70 -13.61
N VAL A 321 -54.51 -3.48 -14.14
CA VAL A 321 -53.70 -2.34 -13.69
C VAL A 321 -54.11 -1.91 -12.28
N GLY A 322 -55.41 -1.92 -11.98
CA GLY A 322 -56.01 -1.65 -10.66
C GLY A 322 -55.77 -2.77 -9.63
N ASP A 323 -55.18 -3.88 -10.05
CA ASP A 323 -54.99 -5.05 -9.24
C ASP A 323 -53.66 -4.94 -8.46
N HIS A 324 -53.77 -4.89 -7.14
CA HIS A 324 -52.71 -4.53 -6.19
C HIS A 324 -51.70 -5.66 -5.97
N ARG A 325 -51.54 -6.56 -6.95
CA ARG A 325 -50.98 -7.90 -6.77
C ARG A 325 -49.50 -8.02 -7.16
N VAL A 326 -48.96 -7.05 -7.90
CA VAL A 326 -47.61 -7.10 -8.49
C VAL A 326 -46.97 -5.70 -8.50
N PRO A 327 -45.62 -5.57 -8.38
CA PRO A 327 -44.93 -4.31 -8.62
C PRO A 327 -45.27 -3.72 -10.00
N ILE A 328 -45.53 -2.42 -10.05
CA ILE A 328 -45.92 -1.72 -11.29
C ILE A 328 -44.82 -1.81 -12.37
N GLN A 329 -43.56 -1.92 -11.96
CA GLN A 329 -42.41 -2.10 -12.84
C GLN A 329 -42.45 -3.44 -13.58
N ILE A 330 -42.80 -4.53 -12.88
CA ILE A 330 -42.97 -5.87 -13.49
C ILE A 330 -44.14 -5.83 -14.49
N PHE A 331 -45.25 -5.20 -14.09
CA PHE A 331 -46.41 -5.04 -14.96
C PHE A 331 -46.02 -4.33 -16.27
N TRP A 332 -45.34 -3.19 -16.20
CA TRP A 332 -44.97 -2.42 -17.39
C TRP A 332 -43.97 -3.14 -18.30
N LEU A 333 -43.01 -3.86 -17.73
CA LEU A 333 -42.09 -4.69 -18.53
C LEU A 333 -42.84 -5.80 -19.28
N CYS A 334 -43.70 -6.54 -18.59
CA CYS A 334 -44.53 -7.59 -19.20
C CYS A 334 -45.50 -7.02 -20.25
N TRP A 335 -46.12 -5.88 -19.96
CA TRP A 335 -47.05 -5.22 -20.87
C TRP A 335 -46.35 -4.67 -22.12
N ALA A 336 -45.19 -4.03 -21.96
CA ALA A 336 -44.40 -3.53 -23.07
C ALA A 336 -43.98 -4.68 -24.00
N MET A 337 -43.51 -5.81 -23.45
CA MET A 337 -43.20 -7.00 -24.23
C MET A 337 -44.43 -7.58 -24.94
N ARG A 338 -45.61 -7.62 -24.28
CA ARG A 338 -46.86 -8.10 -24.89
C ARG A 338 -47.36 -7.21 -26.03
N SER A 339 -47.13 -5.90 -25.92
CA SER A 339 -47.52 -4.89 -26.90
C SER A 339 -46.56 -4.83 -28.09
N LEU A 340 -45.33 -5.32 -27.88
CA LEU A 340 -44.33 -5.54 -28.92
C LEU A 340 -44.37 -7.02 -29.40
N SER A 341 -43.47 -7.38 -30.30
CA SER A 341 -43.41 -8.72 -30.90
C SER A 341 -42.66 -9.71 -30.00
N MET A 342 -43.33 -10.38 -29.05
CA MET A 342 -42.70 -11.38 -28.15
C MET A 342 -41.96 -12.53 -28.89
N GLU A 343 -42.35 -12.81 -30.14
CA GLU A 343 -41.70 -13.79 -31.03
C GLU A 343 -40.26 -13.38 -31.39
N GLU A 344 -39.95 -12.08 -31.30
CA GLU A 344 -38.64 -11.51 -31.63
C GLU A 344 -37.67 -11.46 -30.44
N ILE A 345 -38.09 -11.89 -29.24
CA ILE A 345 -37.22 -11.96 -28.06
C ILE A 345 -36.14 -13.02 -28.29
N THR A 346 -34.88 -12.60 -28.26
CA THR A 346 -33.70 -13.46 -28.32
C THR A 346 -33.08 -13.59 -26.93
N PHE A 347 -32.91 -14.83 -26.46
CA PHE A 347 -32.49 -15.13 -25.07
C PHE A 347 -30.96 -15.17 -24.88
N ASP A 348 -30.22 -15.07 -25.97
CA ASP A 348 -28.76 -15.09 -26.08
C ASP A 348 -28.18 -13.76 -26.61
N GLU A 349 -29.00 -12.70 -26.62
CA GLU A 349 -28.60 -11.37 -27.07
C GLU A 349 -27.48 -10.77 -26.21
N THR A 350 -26.62 -9.99 -26.86
CA THR A 350 -25.54 -9.26 -26.17
C THR A 350 -26.10 -8.20 -25.22
N PHE A 351 -25.78 -8.33 -23.93
CA PHE A 351 -26.21 -7.37 -22.92
C PHE A 351 -25.68 -5.96 -23.24
N SER A 352 -26.54 -4.95 -23.11
CA SER A 352 -26.19 -3.56 -23.36
C SER A 352 -26.54 -2.69 -22.15
N GLU A 353 -25.49 -2.18 -21.50
CA GLU A 353 -25.60 -1.24 -20.38
C GLU A 353 -26.42 0.00 -20.75
N SER A 354 -26.22 0.55 -21.95
CA SER A 354 -26.94 1.74 -22.41
C SER A 354 -28.45 1.52 -22.50
N TYR A 355 -28.88 0.37 -23.03
CA TYR A 355 -30.31 0.03 -23.09
C TYR A 355 -30.86 -0.28 -21.70
N PHE A 356 -30.10 -0.98 -20.87
CA PHE A 356 -30.47 -1.27 -19.50
C PHE A 356 -30.64 0.03 -18.67
N HIS A 357 -29.72 0.99 -18.76
CA HIS A 357 -29.83 2.26 -18.03
C HIS A 357 -31.09 3.04 -18.44
N GLN A 358 -31.42 3.07 -19.74
CA GLN A 358 -32.67 3.68 -20.21
C GLN A 358 -33.91 3.00 -19.62
N ILE A 359 -33.95 1.66 -19.65
CA ILE A 359 -35.08 0.89 -19.08
C ILE A 359 -35.18 1.13 -17.57
N ARG A 360 -34.06 1.05 -16.85
CA ARG A 360 -33.99 1.36 -15.42
C ARG A 360 -34.54 2.75 -15.13
N ASP A 361 -34.06 3.78 -15.84
CA ASP A 361 -34.49 5.16 -15.63
C ASP A 361 -35.99 5.34 -15.91
N CYS A 362 -36.54 4.63 -16.91
CA CYS A 362 -37.98 4.61 -17.16
C CYS A 362 -38.77 3.99 -16.01
N LEU A 363 -38.29 2.88 -15.44
CA LEU A 363 -38.95 2.16 -14.35
C LEU A 363 -38.85 2.89 -13.00
N ASP A 364 -37.74 3.60 -12.78
CA ASP A 364 -37.50 4.40 -11.58
C ASP A 364 -38.33 5.68 -11.59
N ASN A 365 -38.44 6.34 -12.74
CA ASN A 365 -39.18 7.60 -12.90
C ASN A 365 -40.65 7.42 -13.31
N GLY A 366 -41.08 6.19 -13.60
CA GLY A 366 -42.46 5.87 -13.97
C GLY A 366 -42.88 6.42 -15.34
N LYS A 367 -42.02 6.30 -16.37
CA LYS A 367 -42.28 6.74 -17.76
C LYS A 367 -42.53 5.55 -18.71
N PRO A 368 -43.76 5.02 -18.83
CA PRO A 368 -43.99 3.73 -19.48
C PRO A 368 -43.98 3.82 -21.01
N ARG A 369 -44.30 5.00 -21.57
CA ARG A 369 -44.29 5.23 -23.03
C ARG A 369 -42.92 4.97 -23.67
N GLU A 370 -41.87 5.32 -22.95
CA GLU A 370 -40.49 5.12 -23.41
C GLU A 370 -40.16 3.63 -23.57
N LEU A 371 -40.81 2.73 -22.81
CA LEU A 371 -40.64 1.28 -22.91
C LEU A 371 -41.17 0.68 -24.23
N ILE A 372 -42.15 1.32 -24.87
CA ILE A 372 -42.74 0.89 -26.15
C ILE A 372 -42.32 1.77 -27.34
N ALA A 373 -41.54 2.83 -27.09
CA ALA A 373 -41.14 3.79 -28.11
C ALA A 373 -40.21 3.20 -29.18
N LYS A 374 -39.44 2.18 -28.82
CA LYS A 374 -38.48 1.50 -29.72
C LYS A 374 -39.02 0.14 -30.15
N LYS A 375 -38.93 -0.13 -31.45
CA LYS A 375 -39.40 -1.38 -32.09
C LYS A 375 -38.26 -2.20 -32.68
N ASP A 376 -37.09 -2.18 -32.04
CA ASP A 376 -35.96 -3.01 -32.47
C ASP A 376 -35.85 -4.30 -31.61
N LYS A 377 -35.33 -5.37 -32.23
CA LYS A 377 -35.22 -6.70 -31.60
C LYS A 377 -34.31 -6.71 -30.37
N LYS A 378 -33.31 -5.81 -30.34
CA LYS A 378 -32.39 -5.70 -29.21
C LYS A 378 -33.09 -5.09 -28.00
N TRP A 379 -33.93 -4.09 -28.21
CA TRP A 379 -34.73 -3.43 -27.18
C TRP A 379 -35.69 -4.40 -26.50
N ILE A 380 -36.47 -5.18 -27.25
CA ILE A 380 -37.40 -6.14 -26.65
C ILE A 380 -36.69 -7.25 -25.88
N SER A 381 -35.53 -7.70 -26.36
CA SER A 381 -34.68 -8.65 -25.65
C SER A 381 -34.10 -8.04 -24.38
N MET A 382 -33.71 -6.77 -24.41
CA MET A 382 -33.26 -6.02 -23.23
C MET A 382 -34.38 -5.77 -22.22
N LEU A 383 -35.65 -5.60 -22.63
CA LEU A 383 -36.79 -5.56 -21.70
C LEU A 383 -36.93 -6.88 -20.95
N TYR A 384 -36.77 -8.02 -21.63
CA TYR A 384 -36.78 -9.33 -21.01
C TYR A 384 -35.59 -9.51 -20.04
N SER A 385 -34.37 -9.17 -20.46
CA SER A 385 -33.19 -9.20 -19.59
C SER A 385 -33.36 -8.28 -18.38
N SER A 386 -33.95 -7.10 -18.55
CA SER A 386 -34.22 -6.16 -17.46
C SER A 386 -35.27 -6.69 -16.48
N LEU A 387 -36.28 -7.42 -16.95
CA LEU A 387 -37.24 -8.13 -16.09
C LEU A 387 -36.53 -9.18 -15.24
N LEU A 388 -35.66 -9.99 -15.86
CA LEU A 388 -34.87 -10.98 -15.15
C LEU A 388 -33.95 -10.34 -14.11
N MET A 389 -33.25 -9.26 -14.48
CA MET A 389 -32.39 -8.51 -13.56
C MET A 389 -33.17 -7.87 -12.41
N LEU A 390 -34.36 -7.33 -12.68
CA LEU A 390 -35.23 -6.76 -11.66
C LEU A 390 -35.59 -7.82 -10.62
N ILE A 391 -36.05 -8.99 -11.09
CA ILE A 391 -36.41 -10.13 -10.23
C ILE A 391 -35.20 -10.62 -9.44
N ASP A 392 -34.05 -10.79 -10.09
CA ASP A 392 -32.81 -11.24 -9.43
C ASP A 392 -32.33 -10.23 -8.38
N SER A 393 -32.51 -8.93 -8.64
CA SER A 393 -32.07 -7.86 -7.75
C SER A 393 -32.89 -7.76 -6.45
N PHE A 394 -34.09 -8.34 -6.37
CA PHE A 394 -34.94 -8.18 -5.19
C PHE A 394 -34.28 -8.71 -3.90
N LYS A 395 -34.73 -8.19 -2.75
CA LYS A 395 -34.28 -8.67 -1.44
C LYS A 395 -34.80 -10.07 -1.13
N GLU A 396 -36.03 -10.36 -1.55
CA GLU A 396 -36.69 -11.64 -1.36
C GLU A 396 -36.75 -12.42 -2.68
N PRO A 397 -36.51 -13.74 -2.67
CA PRO A 397 -36.72 -14.57 -3.84
C PRO A 397 -38.22 -14.69 -4.13
N MET A 398 -38.56 -14.85 -5.41
CA MET A 398 -39.95 -15.07 -5.84
C MET A 398 -40.47 -16.45 -5.43
N PHE A 399 -39.59 -17.45 -5.48
CA PHE A 399 -39.81 -18.75 -4.84
C PHE A 399 -39.20 -18.72 -3.44
N PRO A 400 -39.97 -19.00 -2.38
CA PRO A 400 -39.45 -19.07 -1.02
C PRO A 400 -38.20 -19.97 -0.91
N GLY A 401 -37.13 -19.43 -0.30
CA GLY A 401 -35.84 -20.14 -0.20
C GLY A 401 -35.84 -21.35 0.75
N ASN A 402 -36.90 -21.52 1.55
CA ASN A 402 -37.07 -22.62 2.51
C ASN A 402 -37.70 -23.88 1.89
N ILE A 403 -37.89 -23.93 0.57
CA ILE A 403 -38.47 -25.09 -0.12
C ILE A 403 -37.41 -26.20 -0.24
N ASN A 404 -37.67 -27.36 0.37
CA ASN A 404 -36.82 -28.53 0.20
C ASN A 404 -37.19 -29.29 -1.10
N LEU A 405 -36.54 -28.93 -2.19
CA LEU A 405 -36.85 -29.47 -3.52
C LEU A 405 -36.63 -30.99 -3.64
N SER A 406 -35.79 -31.61 -2.80
CA SER A 406 -35.56 -33.07 -2.86
C SER A 406 -36.71 -33.89 -2.26
N GLU A 407 -37.58 -33.27 -1.48
CA GLU A 407 -38.74 -33.94 -0.86
C GLU A 407 -40.00 -33.86 -1.74
N ILE A 408 -39.95 -33.14 -2.87
CA ILE A 408 -41.08 -32.96 -3.78
C ILE A 408 -41.01 -34.01 -4.88
N THR A 409 -41.77 -35.10 -4.71
CA THR A 409 -41.75 -36.26 -5.62
C THR A 409 -43.01 -36.41 -6.46
N SER A 410 -44.12 -35.78 -6.06
CA SER A 410 -45.42 -35.88 -6.73
C SER A 410 -46.01 -34.52 -7.13
N ASP A 411 -46.92 -34.52 -8.12
CA ASP A 411 -47.65 -33.31 -8.53
C ASP A 411 -48.54 -32.75 -7.40
N HIS A 412 -49.04 -33.61 -6.50
CA HIS A 412 -49.79 -33.16 -5.33
C HIS A 412 -48.91 -32.36 -4.36
N GLU A 413 -47.70 -32.82 -4.07
CA GLU A 413 -46.73 -32.10 -3.22
C GLU A 413 -46.29 -30.79 -3.86
N ARG A 414 -46.17 -30.74 -5.20
CA ARG A 414 -45.89 -29.49 -5.93
C ARG A 414 -46.99 -28.46 -5.72
N LEU A 415 -48.26 -28.88 -5.82
CA LEU A 415 -49.41 -27.98 -5.59
C LEU A 415 -49.49 -27.51 -4.13
N LEU A 416 -49.27 -28.41 -3.17
CA LEU A 416 -49.21 -28.04 -1.76
C LEU A 416 -48.11 -27.01 -1.50
N THR A 417 -46.91 -27.25 -2.04
CA THR A 417 -45.77 -26.33 -1.93
C THR A 417 -46.10 -24.94 -2.49
N ILE A 418 -46.70 -24.86 -3.68
CA ILE A 418 -47.11 -23.58 -4.29
C ILE A 418 -48.19 -22.89 -3.44
N SER A 419 -49.19 -23.64 -2.97
CA SER A 419 -50.29 -23.08 -2.15
C SER A 419 -49.83 -22.51 -0.80
N ALA A 420 -48.67 -22.97 -0.30
CA ALA A 420 -48.05 -22.50 0.92
C ALA A 420 -47.21 -21.21 0.75
N PHE A 421 -47.10 -20.66 -0.46
CA PHE A 421 -46.36 -19.42 -0.68
C PHE A 421 -47.03 -18.25 0.05
N PRO A 422 -46.26 -17.30 0.62
CA PRO A 422 -46.87 -16.14 1.22
C PRO A 422 -47.67 -15.36 0.17
N GLN A 423 -48.80 -14.77 0.60
CA GLN A 423 -49.79 -14.18 -0.30
C GLN A 423 -49.22 -13.16 -1.30
N PRO A 424 -48.30 -12.24 -0.93
CA PRO A 424 -47.68 -11.32 -1.89
C PRO A 424 -46.87 -12.05 -2.98
N GLN A 425 -46.07 -13.05 -2.62
CA GLN A 425 -45.28 -13.87 -3.55
C GLN A 425 -46.19 -14.66 -4.48
N LEU A 426 -47.22 -15.33 -3.94
CA LEU A 426 -48.15 -16.14 -4.72
C LEU A 426 -48.85 -15.31 -5.81
N LYS A 427 -49.30 -14.11 -5.44
CA LYS A 427 -49.98 -13.16 -6.33
C LYS A 427 -49.07 -12.63 -7.43
N ALA A 428 -47.83 -12.25 -7.09
CA ALA A 428 -46.84 -11.83 -8.07
C ALA A 428 -46.45 -12.99 -9.02
N MET A 429 -46.31 -14.19 -8.47
CA MET A 429 -46.02 -15.41 -9.23
C MET A 429 -47.15 -15.78 -10.19
N ASP A 430 -48.41 -15.65 -9.80
CA ASP A 430 -49.55 -15.90 -10.70
C ASP A 430 -49.50 -15.02 -11.95
N PHE A 431 -49.22 -13.72 -11.79
CA PHE A 431 -49.08 -12.80 -12.92
C PHE A 431 -47.88 -13.14 -13.82
N LEU A 432 -46.72 -13.41 -13.21
CA LEU A 432 -45.52 -13.81 -13.95
C LEU A 432 -45.72 -15.13 -14.68
N LEU A 433 -46.41 -16.11 -14.08
CA LEU A 433 -46.75 -17.38 -14.72
C LEU A 433 -47.69 -17.18 -15.91
N ASP A 434 -48.68 -16.29 -15.81
CA ASP A 434 -49.54 -15.95 -16.95
C ASP A 434 -48.73 -15.36 -18.11
N PHE A 435 -47.78 -14.47 -17.80
CA PHE A 435 -46.84 -13.93 -18.79
C PHE A 435 -45.93 -15.01 -19.39
N PHE A 436 -45.35 -15.90 -18.57
CA PHE A 436 -44.51 -16.99 -19.06
C PHE A 436 -45.29 -17.98 -19.92
N VAL A 437 -46.57 -18.25 -19.61
CA VAL A 437 -47.44 -19.04 -20.49
C VAL A 437 -47.62 -18.35 -21.84
N ASP A 438 -47.90 -17.05 -21.87
CA ASP A 438 -48.02 -16.31 -23.13
C ASP A 438 -46.71 -16.40 -23.95
N LEU A 439 -45.57 -16.31 -23.28
CA LEU A 439 -44.25 -16.41 -23.90
C LEU A 439 -43.96 -17.82 -24.45
N THR A 440 -44.35 -18.89 -23.74
CA THR A 440 -44.23 -20.27 -24.27
C THR A 440 -45.11 -20.53 -25.50
N LEU A 441 -46.21 -19.80 -25.65
CA LEU A 441 -47.13 -19.95 -26.78
C LEU A 441 -46.66 -19.18 -28.03
N LYS A 442 -45.84 -18.14 -27.85
CA LYS A 442 -45.40 -17.25 -28.92
C LYS A 442 -43.92 -17.41 -29.29
N ASN A 443 -43.08 -17.95 -28.40
CA ASN A 443 -41.65 -18.07 -28.63
C ASN A 443 -41.13 -19.45 -28.22
N ASP A 444 -40.92 -20.32 -29.21
CA ASP A 444 -40.44 -21.70 -29.01
C ASP A 444 -39.05 -21.77 -28.36
N GLN A 445 -38.24 -20.71 -28.50
CA GLN A 445 -36.90 -20.69 -27.92
C GLN A 445 -36.90 -20.48 -26.40
N PHE A 446 -38.01 -19.99 -25.83
CA PHE A 446 -38.12 -19.70 -24.40
C PHE A 446 -37.86 -20.93 -23.51
N PHE A 447 -38.22 -22.13 -23.98
CA PHE A 447 -37.96 -23.37 -23.24
C PHE A 447 -36.47 -23.61 -22.95
N LYS A 448 -35.57 -23.07 -23.79
CA LYS A 448 -34.12 -23.13 -23.57
C LYS A 448 -33.67 -22.24 -22.41
N ASN A 449 -34.41 -21.16 -22.13
CA ASN A 449 -34.09 -20.20 -21.06
C ASN A 449 -34.71 -20.56 -19.70
N LEU A 450 -35.63 -21.54 -19.64
CA LEU A 450 -36.31 -21.94 -18.39
C LEU A 450 -35.38 -22.23 -17.22
N GLN A 451 -34.18 -22.76 -17.48
CA GLN A 451 -33.21 -23.01 -16.42
C GLN A 451 -32.68 -21.72 -15.80
N VAL A 452 -32.37 -20.71 -16.63
CA VAL A 452 -31.88 -19.40 -16.18
C VAL A 452 -32.97 -18.71 -15.38
N LEU A 453 -34.19 -18.69 -15.91
CA LEU A 453 -35.36 -18.13 -15.22
C LEU A 453 -35.61 -18.82 -13.87
N ALA A 454 -35.54 -20.16 -13.82
CA ALA A 454 -35.70 -20.90 -12.57
C ALA A 454 -34.60 -20.57 -11.55
N ASN A 455 -33.36 -20.33 -11.99
CA ASN A 455 -32.29 -19.98 -11.05
C ASN A 455 -32.51 -18.59 -10.44
N ILE A 456 -32.94 -17.63 -11.25
CA ILE A 456 -33.24 -16.24 -10.85
C ILE A 456 -34.42 -16.21 -9.88
N LEU A 457 -35.52 -16.90 -10.20
CA LEU A 457 -36.72 -16.91 -9.35
C LEU A 457 -36.47 -17.45 -7.94
N PHE A 458 -35.46 -18.31 -7.76
CA PHE A 458 -35.05 -18.89 -6.49
C PHE A 458 -33.85 -18.17 -5.84
N HIS A 459 -33.28 -17.13 -6.46
CA HIS A 459 -32.03 -16.48 -6.05
C HIS A 459 -30.86 -17.44 -5.77
N SER A 460 -30.81 -18.59 -6.44
CA SER A 460 -29.80 -19.61 -6.15
C SER A 460 -28.64 -19.54 -7.13
N LYS A 461 -27.49 -19.09 -6.59
CA LYS A 461 -26.17 -19.04 -7.25
C LYS A 461 -25.43 -20.40 -7.24
N ILE A 462 -26.01 -21.44 -6.63
CA ILE A 462 -25.36 -22.75 -6.44
C ILE A 462 -25.84 -23.72 -7.53
N PRO A 463 -24.96 -24.58 -8.12
CA PRO A 463 -25.34 -25.57 -9.13
C PRO A 463 -26.24 -26.72 -8.63
N LYS A 464 -26.39 -26.88 -7.31
CA LYS A 464 -27.20 -27.94 -6.69
C LYS A 464 -28.70 -27.63 -6.83
N GLY A 465 -29.53 -28.64 -7.09
CA GLY A 465 -30.99 -28.45 -7.23
C GLY A 465 -31.43 -27.78 -8.55
N THR A 466 -30.56 -27.72 -9.55
CA THR A 466 -30.80 -27.01 -10.82
C THR A 466 -31.90 -27.67 -11.65
N SER A 467 -31.90 -29.01 -11.72
CA SER A 467 -32.91 -29.79 -12.47
C SER A 467 -34.29 -29.72 -11.79
N GLU A 468 -34.31 -29.77 -10.47
CA GLU A 468 -35.49 -29.76 -9.63
C GLU A 468 -36.21 -28.41 -9.68
N ARG A 469 -35.46 -27.30 -9.61
CA ARG A 469 -35.99 -25.93 -9.80
C ARG A 469 -36.66 -25.78 -11.15
N ARG A 470 -36.00 -26.23 -12.21
CA ARG A 470 -36.55 -26.20 -13.59
C ARG A 470 -37.80 -27.06 -13.70
N SER A 471 -37.78 -28.26 -13.10
CA SER A 471 -38.93 -29.18 -13.10
C SER A 471 -40.15 -28.57 -12.41
N LEU A 472 -39.96 -27.92 -11.26
CA LEU A 472 -41.04 -27.23 -10.55
C LEU A 472 -41.58 -26.04 -11.33
N LEU A 473 -40.72 -25.19 -11.90
CA LEU A 473 -41.15 -24.06 -12.73
C LEU A 473 -41.93 -24.53 -13.96
N LEU A 474 -41.45 -25.57 -14.65
CA LEU A 474 -42.13 -26.13 -15.81
C LEU A 474 -43.51 -26.69 -15.42
N PHE A 475 -43.62 -27.35 -14.27
CA PHE A 475 -44.91 -27.78 -13.72
C PHE A 475 -45.85 -26.59 -13.47
N CYS A 476 -45.38 -25.51 -12.84
CA CYS A 476 -46.19 -24.32 -12.61
C CYS A 476 -46.74 -23.73 -13.92
N ILE A 477 -45.89 -23.62 -14.95
CA ILE A 477 -46.27 -23.09 -16.27
C ILE A 477 -47.33 -24.00 -16.93
N ASN A 478 -47.10 -25.32 -16.94
CA ASN A 478 -48.03 -26.27 -17.56
C ASN A 478 -49.37 -26.32 -16.82
N HIS A 479 -49.35 -26.31 -15.49
CA HIS A 479 -50.56 -26.29 -14.66
C HIS A 479 -51.37 -25.01 -14.89
N ARG A 480 -50.70 -23.85 -14.95
CA ARG A 480 -51.34 -22.57 -15.24
C ARG A 480 -51.94 -22.55 -16.65
N ARG A 481 -51.22 -23.08 -17.64
CA ARG A 481 -51.71 -23.24 -19.02
C ARG A 481 -52.97 -24.10 -19.08
N HIS A 482 -52.99 -25.24 -18.39
CA HIS A 482 -54.17 -26.12 -18.32
C HIS A 482 -55.37 -25.43 -17.65
N LYS A 483 -55.14 -24.68 -16.56
CA LYS A 483 -56.18 -23.87 -15.92
C LYS A 483 -56.78 -22.80 -16.84
N ARG A 484 -55.96 -22.16 -17.69
CA ARG A 484 -56.44 -21.17 -18.68
C ARG A 484 -57.26 -21.79 -19.82
N SER A 485 -57.02 -23.06 -20.15
CA SER A 485 -57.76 -23.78 -21.20
C SER A 485 -59.07 -24.43 -20.74
N LEU A 486 -59.33 -24.49 -19.43
CA LEU A 486 -60.61 -24.97 -18.90
C LEU A 486 -61.69 -23.89 -19.11
N PRO A 487 -62.88 -24.24 -19.63
CA PRO A 487 -63.98 -23.29 -19.73
C PRO A 487 -64.40 -22.82 -18.33
N VAL A 488 -64.57 -21.50 -18.15
CA VAL A 488 -65.15 -20.93 -16.93
C VAL A 488 -66.58 -21.46 -16.83
N LEU A 489 -66.83 -22.36 -15.89
CA LEU A 489 -68.20 -22.72 -15.51
C LEU A 489 -68.84 -21.47 -14.90
N ILE A 490 -69.78 -20.88 -15.63
CA ILE A 490 -70.69 -19.87 -15.10
C ILE A 490 -71.61 -20.62 -14.14
N ASP A 491 -71.49 -20.34 -12.85
CA ASP A 491 -72.40 -20.84 -11.82
C ASP A 491 -73.74 -20.12 -12.00
N ASP A 492 -74.71 -20.79 -12.62
CA ASP A 492 -76.12 -20.39 -12.63
C ASP A 492 -76.69 -20.59 -11.21
N HIS A 493 -76.60 -19.56 -10.38
CA HIS A 493 -77.44 -19.48 -9.19
C HIS A 493 -78.86 -19.04 -9.57
N PRO A 494 -79.91 -19.77 -9.16
CA PRO A 494 -81.28 -19.36 -9.41
C PRO A 494 -81.63 -18.14 -8.54
N THR A 495 -82.15 -17.10 -9.18
CA THR A 495 -82.79 -15.92 -8.57
C THR A 495 -83.82 -16.33 -7.51
N PRO A 496 -83.80 -15.75 -6.28
CA PRO A 496 -84.90 -15.91 -5.33
C PRO A 496 -86.09 -15.07 -5.79
N VAL A 497 -87.24 -15.73 -5.88
CA VAL A 497 -88.56 -15.14 -6.10
C VAL A 497 -88.90 -14.17 -4.95
N ALA A 498 -89.28 -12.94 -5.28
CA ALA A 498 -89.81 -11.97 -4.34
C ALA A 498 -91.22 -12.38 -3.87
N PRO A 499 -91.59 -12.18 -2.59
CA PRO A 499 -92.97 -12.38 -2.18
C PRO A 499 -93.83 -11.18 -2.63
N MET A 500 -94.96 -11.49 -3.27
CA MET A 500 -96.06 -10.55 -3.48
C MET A 500 -96.90 -10.43 -2.20
N GLU A 501 -97.26 -9.18 -1.92
CA GLU A 501 -98.32 -8.64 -1.03
C GLU A 501 -98.32 -9.01 0.47
#